data_AF-A0A7X2XM83-F1
#
_entry.id   AF-A0A7X2XM83-F1
#
_cell.length_a   1.000
_cell.length_b   1.000
_cell.length_c   1.000
_cell.angle_alpha   90.00
_cell.angle_beta   90.00
_cell.angle_gamma   90.00
#
_symmetry.space_group_name_H-M   'P 1'
#
loop_
_entity.id
_entity.type
_entity.pdbx_description
1 polymer ?
#
loop_
_entity_poly.entity_id
_entity_poly.type
_entity_poly.pdbx_seq_one_letter_code
_entity_poly.pdbx_strand_id
1 'polypeptide(L)'
;IVDPKAERGRWKETLPEISHEINIVTLTSDEKNKGLLDPYVIMKNPKDSESLAIDILTFLTGISSRDGERFPILRKAIRAVTNSEVRGLMKVIEELRVENTPLSTSIADHIESFTDYDFA
;
A
#
# COMPACT_ATOMS: atom_id res chain seq x y z
N ILE A 1 -17.41 4.81 2.85
CA ILE A 1 -17.81 6.22 3.12
C ILE A 1 -16.61 6.90 3.75
N VAL A 2 -16.21 8.08 3.27
CA VAL A 2 -15.17 8.87 3.94
C VAL A 2 -15.84 9.79 4.96
N ASP A 3 -15.37 9.76 6.20
CA ASP A 3 -15.99 10.45 7.33
C ASP A 3 -14.99 11.39 8.04
N PRO A 4 -14.71 12.57 7.45
CA PRO A 4 -13.68 13.47 7.96
C PRO A 4 -14.00 14.05 9.36
N LYS A 5 -15.27 13.98 9.80
CA LYS A 5 -15.73 14.50 11.10
C LYS A 5 -15.89 13.41 12.17
N ALA A 6 -15.54 12.16 11.85
CA ALA A 6 -15.65 10.99 12.73
C ALA A 6 -17.06 10.73 13.34
N GLU A 7 -18.11 11.35 12.80
CA GLU A 7 -19.50 11.21 13.25
C GLU A 7 -20.01 9.77 13.12
N ARG A 8 -19.45 9.02 12.17
CA ARG A 8 -19.80 7.64 11.82
C ARG A 8 -18.89 6.61 12.49
N GLY A 9 -17.90 7.05 13.27
CA GLY A 9 -16.96 6.19 14.00
C GLY A 9 -17.65 5.26 15.02
N ARG A 10 -18.86 5.58 15.46
CA ARG A 10 -19.64 4.78 16.42
C ARG A 10 -20.70 3.89 15.77
N TRP A 11 -20.74 3.78 14.45
CA TRP A 11 -21.80 3.01 13.78
C TRP A 11 -21.83 1.53 14.16
N LYS A 12 -20.70 0.92 14.54
CA LYS A 12 -20.70 -0.44 15.09
C LYS A 12 -21.51 -0.57 16.39
N GLU A 13 -21.50 0.47 17.22
CA GLU A 13 -22.22 0.52 18.49
C GLU A 13 -23.67 0.96 18.29
N THR A 14 -23.91 1.92 17.40
CA THR A 14 -25.24 2.51 17.19
C THR A 14 -26.11 1.75 16.19
N LEU A 15 -25.53 0.87 15.37
CA LEU A 15 -26.23 0.03 14.39
C LEU A 15 -25.88 -1.45 14.61
N PRO A 16 -26.31 -2.05 15.74
CA PRO A 16 -25.89 -3.41 16.13
C PRO A 16 -26.31 -4.48 15.11
N GLU A 17 -27.46 -4.30 14.44
CA GLU A 17 -28.01 -5.25 13.46
C GLU A 17 -27.08 -5.48 12.26
N ILE A 18 -26.34 -4.46 11.83
CA ILE A 18 -25.40 -4.50 10.70
C ILE A 18 -23.93 -4.35 11.14
N SER A 19 -23.67 -4.35 12.44
CA SER A 19 -22.33 -4.11 13.01
C SER A 19 -21.25 -5.03 12.45
N HIS A 20 -21.63 -6.27 12.09
CA HIS A 20 -20.77 -7.29 11.49
C HIS A 20 -20.38 -6.97 10.03
N GLU A 21 -21.14 -6.14 9.33
CA GLU A 21 -20.85 -5.68 7.98
C GLU A 21 -20.05 -4.37 7.95
N ILE A 22 -20.01 -3.65 9.07
CA ILE A 22 -19.32 -2.37 9.18
C ILE A 22 -17.84 -2.62 9.47
N ASN A 23 -16.95 -2.07 8.62
CA ASN A 23 -15.52 -1.97 8.93
C ASN A 23 -15.13 -0.49 9.03
N ILE A 24 -14.52 -0.11 10.15
CA ILE A 24 -14.08 1.27 10.42
C ILE A 24 -12.57 1.28 10.34
N VAL A 25 -12.04 2.04 9.38
CA VAL A 25 -10.60 2.26 9.23
C VAL A 25 -10.33 3.74 9.47
N THR A 26 -9.44 4.03 10.41
CA THR A 26 -9.08 5.40 10.78
C THR A 26 -7.78 5.79 10.10
N LEU A 27 -7.82 6.89 9.35
CA LEU A 27 -6.69 7.46 8.63
C LEU A 27 -5.97 8.49 9.51
N THR A 28 -5.05 8.03 10.37
CA THR A 28 -4.24 8.87 11.24
C THR A 28 -2.79 8.36 11.26
N SER A 29 -1.86 9.19 11.72
CA SER A 29 -0.45 8.83 11.92
C SER A 29 -0.20 7.93 13.15
N ASP A 30 -1.20 7.66 13.98
CA ASP A 30 -1.12 6.69 15.08
C ASP A 30 -0.50 5.36 14.63
N GLU A 31 0.56 4.91 15.33
CA GLU A 31 1.29 3.67 15.02
C GLU A 31 0.37 2.44 14.87
N LYS A 32 -0.69 2.34 15.69
CA LYS A 32 -1.66 1.23 15.64
C LYS A 32 -2.42 1.13 14.30
N ASN A 33 -2.47 2.23 13.54
CA ASN A 33 -3.18 2.31 12.27
C ASN A 33 -2.25 2.12 11.06
N LYS A 34 -0.93 2.04 11.26
CA LYS A 34 0.04 1.81 10.18
C LYS A 34 -0.22 0.47 9.51
N GLY A 35 -0.22 0.48 8.18
CA GLY A 35 -0.41 -0.73 7.37
C GLY A 35 -1.86 -1.25 7.30
N LEU A 36 -2.84 -0.65 7.99
CA LEU A 36 -4.24 -1.10 7.92
C LEU A 36 -4.84 -1.01 6.51
N LEU A 37 -4.30 -0.13 5.66
CA LEU A 37 -4.69 0.05 4.27
C LEU A 37 -3.70 -0.54 3.27
N ASP A 38 -2.73 -1.31 3.73
CA ASP A 38 -1.83 -2.00 2.83
C ASP A 38 -2.64 -2.98 1.95
N PRO A 39 -2.44 -3.01 0.62
CA PRO A 39 -3.14 -3.91 -0.30
C PRO A 39 -3.13 -5.37 0.15
N TYR A 40 -2.01 -5.83 0.74
CA TYR A 40 -1.84 -7.19 1.22
C TYR A 40 -2.55 -7.48 2.54
N VAL A 41 -3.08 -6.46 3.21
CA VAL A 41 -3.93 -6.56 4.42
C VAL A 41 -5.41 -6.52 4.05
N ILE A 42 -5.80 -5.63 3.12
CA ILE A 42 -7.21 -5.37 2.81
C ILE A 42 -7.80 -6.31 1.75
N MET A 43 -6.97 -6.88 0.88
CA MET A 43 -7.43 -7.76 -0.20
C MET A 43 -7.34 -9.23 0.21
N LYS A 44 -8.39 -10.01 -0.08
CA LYS A 44 -8.40 -11.47 0.19
C LYS A 44 -7.60 -12.26 -0.84
N ASN A 45 -7.58 -11.79 -2.09
CA ASN A 45 -6.94 -12.47 -3.21
C ASN A 45 -5.55 -11.84 -3.47
N PRO A 46 -4.47 -12.63 -3.49
CA PRO A 46 -3.13 -12.13 -3.78
C PRO A 46 -3.01 -11.40 -5.12
N LYS A 47 -3.75 -11.81 -6.15
CA LYS A 47 -3.73 -11.13 -7.47
C LYS A 47 -4.35 -9.74 -7.44
N ASP A 48 -5.39 -9.57 -6.63
CA ASP A 48 -6.05 -8.28 -6.46
C ASP A 48 -5.15 -7.35 -5.61
N SER A 49 -4.43 -7.95 -4.64
CA SER A 49 -3.40 -7.25 -3.86
C SER A 49 -2.26 -6.75 -4.76
N GLU A 50 -1.76 -7.61 -5.66
CA GLU A 50 -0.71 -7.26 -6.63
C GLU A 50 -1.16 -6.13 -7.56
N SER A 51 -2.38 -6.24 -8.10
CA SER A 51 -2.92 -5.22 -9.01
C SER A 51 -3.03 -3.86 -8.32
N LEU A 52 -3.56 -3.82 -7.10
CA LEU A 52 -3.68 -2.59 -6.33
C LEU A 52 -2.31 -2.03 -5.90
N ALA A 53 -1.35 -2.88 -5.57
CA ALA A 53 0.02 -2.45 -5.27
C ALA A 53 0.70 -1.81 -6.49
N ILE A 54 0.49 -2.36 -7.69
CA ILE A 54 0.96 -1.76 -8.94
C ILE A 54 0.32 -0.38 -9.13
N ASP A 55 -1.00 -0.25 -8.98
CA ASP A 55 -1.69 1.02 -9.18
C ASP A 55 -1.22 2.10 -8.20
N ILE A 56 -1.08 1.76 -6.91
CA ILE A 56 -0.59 2.69 -5.88
C ILE A 56 0.85 3.13 -6.18
N LEU A 57 1.76 2.17 -6.42
CA LEU A 57 3.17 2.50 -6.57
C LEU A 57 3.45 3.20 -7.90
N THR A 58 2.74 2.86 -8.98
CA THR A 58 2.83 3.62 -10.25
C THR A 58 2.28 5.03 -10.11
N PHE A 59 1.20 5.22 -9.34
CA PHE A 59 0.67 6.54 -9.03
C PHE A 59 1.67 7.39 -8.23
N LEU A 60 2.22 6.86 -7.14
CA LEU A 60 3.17 7.59 -6.29
C LEU A 60 4.47 7.92 -7.00
N THR A 61 5.02 6.98 -7.77
CA THR A 61 6.30 7.16 -8.44
C THR A 61 6.21 7.87 -9.80
N GLY A 62 5.00 7.97 -10.37
CA GLY A 62 4.77 8.45 -11.73
C GLY A 62 5.29 7.50 -12.83
N ILE A 63 5.69 6.28 -12.48
CA ILE A 63 6.20 5.30 -13.44
C ILE A 63 5.03 4.77 -14.29
N SER A 64 5.04 5.13 -15.58
CA SER A 64 4.02 4.66 -16.53
C SER A 64 4.23 3.20 -16.90
N SER A 65 3.15 2.47 -17.19
CA SER A 65 3.21 1.12 -17.78
C SER A 65 3.89 1.08 -19.15
N ARG A 66 4.08 2.24 -19.80
CA ARG A 66 4.81 2.39 -21.07
C ARG A 66 6.31 2.63 -20.87
N ASP A 67 6.76 2.86 -19.64
CA ASP A 67 8.18 3.02 -19.31
C ASP A 67 8.86 1.63 -19.37
N GLY A 68 9.50 1.34 -20.49
CA GLY A 68 10.14 0.05 -20.74
C GLY A 68 11.36 -0.25 -19.85
N GLU A 69 11.88 0.73 -19.12
CA GLU A 69 13.05 0.57 -18.25
C GLU A 69 12.65 0.41 -16.79
N ARG A 70 11.81 1.32 -16.26
CA ARG A 70 11.47 1.36 -14.83
C ARG A 70 10.32 0.45 -14.47
N PHE A 71 9.29 0.37 -15.33
CA PHE A 71 8.09 -0.41 -15.03
C PHE A 71 8.36 -1.91 -14.87
N PRO A 72 9.19 -2.57 -15.70
CA PRO A 72 9.52 -3.98 -15.50
C PRO A 72 10.20 -4.26 -14.16
N ILE A 73 11.09 -3.36 -13.71
CA ILE A 73 11.80 -3.47 -12.42
C ILE A 73 10.79 -3.37 -11.27
N LEU A 74 9.97 -2.32 -11.28
CA LEU A 74 8.92 -2.12 -10.26
C LEU A 74 7.96 -3.31 -10.22
N ARG A 75 7.45 -3.74 -11.38
CA ARG A 75 6.51 -4.87 -11.48
C ARG A 75 7.13 -6.17 -10.99
N LYS A 76 8.40 -6.42 -11.29
CA LYS A 76 9.13 -7.61 -10.83
C LYS A 76 9.23 -7.62 -9.30
N ALA A 77 9.59 -6.50 -8.67
CA ALA A 77 9.69 -6.39 -7.22
C ALA A 77 8.33 -6.62 -6.54
N ILE A 78 7.26 -5.98 -7.04
CA ILE A 78 5.90 -6.18 -6.51
C ILE A 78 5.49 -7.65 -6.64
N ARG A 79 5.77 -8.28 -7.79
CA ARG A 79 5.45 -9.70 -7.99
C ARG A 79 6.23 -10.60 -7.04
N ALA A 80 7.49 -10.31 -6.75
CA ALA A 80 8.27 -11.07 -5.77
C ALA A 80 7.67 -10.97 -4.37
N VAL A 81 7.28 -9.76 -3.93
CA VAL A 81 6.58 -9.54 -2.65
C VAL A 81 5.21 -10.22 -2.60
N THR A 82 4.44 -10.22 -3.69
CA THR A 82 3.16 -10.94 -3.72
C THR A 82 3.34 -12.44 -3.49
N ASN A 83 4.45 -13.02 -3.96
CA ASN A 83 4.72 -14.45 -3.85
C ASN A 83 5.51 -14.83 -2.59
N SER A 84 5.94 -13.87 -1.77
CA SER A 84 6.63 -14.13 -0.51
C SER A 84 5.65 -14.54 0.61
N GLU A 85 6.19 -15.04 1.71
CA GLU A 85 5.43 -15.30 2.94
C GLU A 85 5.10 -14.00 3.68
N VAL A 86 6.04 -13.04 3.70
CA VAL A 86 5.90 -11.74 4.35
C VAL A 86 5.69 -10.66 3.31
N ARG A 87 4.50 -10.04 3.34
CA ARG A 87 4.03 -9.13 2.29
C ARG A 87 3.73 -7.74 2.84
N GLY A 88 3.88 -6.73 2.00
CA GLY A 88 3.60 -5.34 2.32
C GLY A 88 4.28 -4.40 1.33
N LEU A 89 3.76 -3.20 1.15
CA LEU A 89 4.36 -2.20 0.26
C LEU A 89 5.79 -1.82 0.70
N MET A 90 6.06 -1.80 2.00
CA MET A 90 7.42 -1.58 2.53
C MET A 90 8.40 -2.69 2.10
N LYS A 91 7.91 -3.93 1.92
CA LYS A 91 8.74 -5.03 1.41
C LYS A 91 9.11 -4.85 -0.05
N VAL A 92 8.37 -4.04 -0.82
CA VAL A 92 8.73 -3.72 -2.20
C VAL A 92 10.00 -2.86 -2.24
N ILE A 93 10.20 -1.95 -1.27
CA ILE A 93 11.44 -1.16 -1.15
C ILE A 93 12.64 -2.09 -0.89
N GLU A 94 12.48 -3.03 0.04
CA GLU A 94 13.52 -4.03 0.34
C GLU A 94 13.85 -4.87 -0.90
N GLU A 95 12.83 -5.37 -1.61
CA GLU A 95 13.01 -6.19 -2.80
C GLU A 95 13.68 -5.42 -3.96
N LEU A 96 13.33 -4.14 -4.16
CA LEU A 96 14.02 -3.29 -5.13
C LEU A 96 15.51 -3.14 -4.80
N ARG A 97 15.87 -3.04 -3.52
CA ARG A 97 17.27 -2.94 -3.08
C ARG A 97 18.05 -4.24 -3.27
N VAL A 98 17.40 -5.41 -3.31
CA VAL A 98 18.05 -6.70 -3.62
C VAL A 98 18.65 -6.70 -5.03
N GLU A 99 18.00 -6.04 -5.99
CA GLU A 99 18.50 -5.97 -7.37
C GLU A 99 19.79 -5.14 -7.49
N ASN A 100 20.04 -4.23 -6.55
CA ASN A 100 21.29 -3.46 -6.39
C ASN A 100 21.79 -2.77 -7.67
N THR A 101 20.85 -2.27 -8.49
CA THR A 101 21.15 -1.43 -9.66
C THR A 101 20.89 0.04 -9.32
N PRO A 102 21.55 1.00 -10.01
CA PRO A 102 21.28 2.41 -9.79
C PRO A 102 19.80 2.78 -10.00
N LEU A 103 19.16 2.14 -10.99
CA LEU A 103 17.75 2.39 -11.31
C LEU A 103 16.80 1.80 -10.26
N SER A 104 17.01 0.55 -9.83
CA SER A 104 16.18 -0.06 -8.78
C SER A 104 16.33 0.67 -7.44
N THR A 105 17.54 1.07 -7.07
CA THR A 105 17.82 1.87 -5.88
C THR A 105 17.12 3.23 -5.95
N SER A 106 17.18 3.92 -7.09
CA SER A 106 16.49 5.19 -7.28
C SER A 106 14.96 5.06 -7.17
N ILE A 107 14.37 3.97 -7.64
CA ILE A 107 12.93 3.71 -7.46
C ILE A 107 12.62 3.44 -5.99
N ALA A 108 13.45 2.66 -5.30
CA ALA A 108 13.30 2.36 -3.88
C ALA A 108 13.33 3.63 -3.03
N ASP A 109 14.31 4.50 -3.26
CA ASP A 109 14.47 5.76 -2.51
C ASP A 109 13.30 6.72 -2.77
N HIS A 110 12.77 6.76 -4.00
CA HIS A 110 11.59 7.56 -4.31
C HIS A 110 10.36 7.06 -3.53
N ILE A 111 10.14 5.74 -3.45
CA ILE A 111 9.02 5.18 -2.67
C ILE A 111 9.24 5.43 -1.17
N GLU A 112 10.46 5.24 -0.66
CA GLU A 112 10.80 5.48 0.74
C GLU A 112 10.59 6.94 1.15
N SER A 113 10.79 7.91 0.25
CA SER A 113 10.54 9.33 0.54
C SER A 113 9.09 9.66 0.92
N PHE A 114 8.12 8.81 0.57
CA PHE A 114 6.72 8.96 0.99
C PHE A 114 6.47 8.43 2.41
N THR A 115 7.41 7.70 3.00
CA THR A 115 7.26 7.09 4.33
C THR A 115 7.52 8.09 5.46
N ASP A 116 8.33 9.11 5.18
CA ASP A 116 8.67 10.20 6.10
C ASP A 116 7.76 11.43 5.92
N TYR A 117 6.78 11.36 5.03
CA TYR A 117 5.91 12.48 4.71
C TYR A 117 4.81 12.63 5.76
N ASP A 118 5.01 13.57 6.69
CA ASP A 118 3.99 13.95 7.67
C ASP A 118 2.98 14.88 6.99
N PHE A 119 1.73 14.45 6.85
CA PHE A 119 0.64 15.33 6.46
C PHE A 119 0.27 16.18 7.67
N ALA A 120 1.02 17.27 7.87
CA ALA A 120 0.76 18.29 8.87
C ALA A 120 -0.68 18.83 8.81
#